data_AF-K0G9J2-F1
#
_entry.id   AF-K0G9J2-F1
#
_cell.length_a   1.000
_cell.length_b   1.000
_cell.length_c   1.000
_cell.angle_alpha   90.00
_cell.angle_beta   90.00
_cell.angle_gamma   90.00
#
_symmetry.space_group_name_H-M   'P 1'
#
loop_
_entity.id
_entity.type
_entity.pdbx_description
1 polymer ?
#
loop_
_entity_poly.entity_id
_entity_poly.type
_entity_poly.pdbx_seq_one_letter_code
_entity_poly.pdbx_strand_id
1 'polypeptide(L)'
;MKNILNKQVLNTAATILLSIGVTACSSGGSDQPGIDQSTRLSQVAVQHLLEDKLQAQEHLDEVKQALDALQLALVKAQAANSTSDVQQTLKDASSLLEKAKLAAENAKDEAKNAASRVSSASAQLSTAVDEANNVMNIANQANSVLLEATNTFNQIQSVLADLTQKEVAKAEEQTKKIAQEKQIATNKAITTAISYNNLDSIVHDYGNSEAREALLAKLQKQGSNAPASCSNAKTSTCHKEVARGSVVVNYNQAYSSYAVIRETYNNENPQPSNAFIVLAKESDLTTDRAAVVNATYTGKASYSAKNVPAVMTRDFTLKVENDKVSGSVFQKTINSKGIEKVTENVALNEGKISVDNGVVGFSGSAKFGAIASNAEGTYKGVFVGKNAEEVIGTFETNSTEKASSAQGAFAGKK
;
A
#
# COMPACT_ATOMS: atom_id res chain seq x y z
N MET A 1 -7.73 41.28 -24.85
CA MET A 1 -9.05 41.92 -24.98
C MET A 1 -8.88 43.41 -24.69
N LYS A 2 -9.51 44.28 -25.48
CA LYS A 2 -9.30 45.74 -25.50
C LYS A 2 -9.42 46.36 -24.10
N ASN A 3 -8.41 47.15 -23.71
CA ASN A 3 -8.44 48.06 -22.56
C ASN A 3 -9.62 49.03 -22.72
N ILE A 4 -10.72 48.76 -22.03
CA ILE A 4 -11.76 49.75 -21.79
C ILE A 4 -11.34 50.47 -20.52
N LEU A 5 -10.42 51.43 -20.66
CA LEU A 5 -10.22 52.45 -19.62
C LEU A 5 -11.60 53.07 -19.34
N ASN A 6 -11.98 53.06 -18.06
CA ASN A 6 -13.26 53.54 -17.58
C ASN A 6 -13.46 55.00 -18.04
N LYS A 7 -14.33 55.20 -19.04
CA LYS A 7 -14.63 56.51 -19.65
C LYS A 7 -15.09 57.55 -18.62
N GLN A 8 -15.59 57.13 -17.46
CA GLN A 8 -15.96 58.05 -16.38
C GLN A 8 -14.73 58.65 -15.67
N VAL A 9 -13.64 57.90 -15.52
CA VAL A 9 -12.39 58.39 -14.90
C VAL A 9 -11.67 59.37 -15.83
N LEU A 10 -11.64 59.06 -17.13
CA LEU A 10 -11.04 59.94 -18.15
C LEU A 10 -11.83 61.26 -18.30
N ASN A 11 -13.16 61.22 -18.21
CA ASN A 11 -13.98 62.42 -18.29
C ASN A 11 -13.87 63.29 -17.04
N THR A 12 -13.73 62.71 -15.84
CA THR A 12 -13.53 63.51 -14.62
C THR A 12 -12.14 64.16 -14.59
N ALA A 13 -11.09 63.45 -15.01
CA ALA A 13 -9.75 64.02 -15.17
C ALA A 13 -9.69 65.12 -16.25
N ALA A 14 -10.37 64.93 -17.39
CA ALA A 14 -10.45 65.94 -18.45
C ALA A 14 -11.27 67.18 -18.06
N THR A 15 -12.33 67.01 -17.25
CA THR A 15 -13.16 68.13 -16.79
C THR A 15 -12.45 68.95 -15.70
N ILE A 16 -11.54 68.34 -14.93
CA ILE A 16 -10.66 69.03 -13.97
C ILE A 16 -9.47 69.70 -14.68
N LEU A 17 -8.91 69.07 -15.73
CA LEU A 17 -7.88 69.70 -16.59
C LEU A 17 -8.41 70.87 -17.44
N LEU A 18 -9.72 70.93 -17.69
CA LEU A 18 -10.37 72.04 -18.42
C LEU A 18 -10.91 73.14 -17.49
N SER A 19 -11.12 72.87 -16.20
CA SER A 19 -11.52 73.87 -15.20
C SER A 19 -10.34 74.52 -14.47
N ILE A 20 -9.15 73.92 -14.57
CA ILE A 20 -7.90 74.48 -14.08
C ILE A 20 -7.05 74.81 -15.30
N GLY A 21 -7.02 76.09 -15.67
CA GLY A 21 -6.24 76.58 -16.81
C GLY A 21 -4.80 76.07 -16.76
N VAL A 22 -4.47 75.17 -17.69
CA VAL A 22 -3.11 74.65 -17.86
C VAL A 22 -2.21 75.83 -18.22
N THR A 23 -1.43 76.31 -17.24
CA THR A 23 -0.22 77.08 -17.51
C THR A 23 0.96 76.16 -17.26
N ALA A 24 1.65 75.83 -18.34
CA ALA A 24 2.88 75.06 -18.33
C ALA A 24 3.99 75.77 -17.53
N CYS A 25 4.85 74.95 -16.92
CA CYS A 25 6.06 75.27 -16.16
C CYS A 25 6.77 76.59 -16.52
N SER A 26 7.16 77.36 -15.50
CA SER A 26 8.47 78.01 -15.47
C SER A 26 8.88 78.34 -14.04
N SER A 27 10.10 77.97 -13.68
CA SER A 27 10.85 78.51 -12.56
C SER A 27 10.83 80.05 -12.57
N GLY A 28 10.63 80.65 -11.41
CA GLY A 28 10.71 82.10 -11.23
C GLY A 28 9.43 82.67 -10.65
N GLY A 29 9.53 83.27 -9.46
CA GLY A 29 8.41 83.86 -8.76
C GLY A 29 7.67 84.88 -9.60
N SER A 30 6.35 84.69 -9.73
CA SER A 30 5.41 85.75 -10.04
C SER A 30 4.03 85.28 -9.62
N ASP A 31 3.39 86.10 -8.78
CA ASP A 31 2.04 85.93 -8.29
C ASP A 31 1.05 85.71 -9.44
N GLN A 32 0.27 84.62 -9.37
CA GLN A 32 -1.04 84.61 -10.02
C GLN A 32 -1.89 85.67 -9.32
N PRO A 33 -2.41 86.69 -10.02
CA PRO A 33 -3.22 87.71 -9.37
C PRO A 33 -4.51 87.07 -8.85
N GLY A 34 -4.66 86.98 -7.53
CA GLY A 34 -5.95 86.69 -6.87
C GLY A 34 -6.06 85.42 -6.02
N ILE A 35 -5.01 84.61 -5.82
CA ILE A 35 -5.06 83.42 -4.94
C ILE A 35 -3.96 83.49 -3.87
N ASP A 36 -4.33 83.40 -2.60
CA ASP A 36 -3.38 83.44 -1.48
C ASP A 36 -2.54 82.15 -1.35
N GLN A 37 -1.41 82.26 -0.66
CA GLN A 37 -0.45 81.16 -0.47
C GLN A 37 -1.05 79.95 0.27
N SER A 38 -1.97 80.18 1.20
CA SER A 38 -2.63 79.11 1.98
C SER A 38 -3.56 78.27 1.09
N THR A 39 -4.27 78.94 0.19
CA THR A 39 -5.14 78.32 -0.80
C THR A 39 -4.33 77.50 -1.81
N ARG A 40 -3.18 78.01 -2.27
CA ARG A 40 -2.26 77.24 -3.15
C ARG A 40 -1.71 75.99 -2.48
N LEU A 41 -1.26 76.09 -1.23
CA LEU A 41 -0.77 74.92 -0.46
C LEU A 41 -1.88 73.89 -0.24
N SER A 42 -3.11 74.35 0.00
CA SER A 42 -4.26 73.48 0.18
C SER A 42 -4.63 72.72 -1.11
N GLN A 43 -4.56 73.38 -2.27
CA GLN A 43 -4.78 72.74 -3.58
C GLN A 43 -3.74 71.66 -3.88
N VAL A 44 -2.45 71.91 -3.58
CA VAL A 44 -1.38 70.92 -3.76
C VAL A 44 -1.58 69.72 -2.83
N ALA A 45 -1.99 69.95 -1.58
CA ALA A 45 -2.29 68.87 -0.64
C ALA A 45 -3.44 67.98 -1.13
N VAL A 46 -4.52 68.56 -1.67
CA VAL A 46 -5.63 67.82 -2.26
C VAL A 46 -5.21 67.07 -3.53
N GLN A 47 -4.33 67.64 -4.36
CA GLN A 47 -3.81 66.95 -5.54
C GLN A 47 -3.02 65.68 -5.15
N HIS A 48 -2.16 65.76 -4.14
CA HIS A 48 -1.45 64.58 -3.64
C HIS A 48 -2.39 63.54 -3.03
N LEU A 49 -3.50 63.94 -2.38
CA LEU A 49 -4.50 62.98 -1.90
C LEU A 49 -5.18 62.21 -3.05
N LEU A 50 -5.39 62.86 -4.20
CA LEU A 50 -5.91 62.18 -5.39
C LEU A 50 -4.88 61.20 -5.99
N GLU A 51 -3.60 61.53 -5.91
CA GLU A 51 -2.50 60.62 -6.30
C GLU A 51 -2.43 59.41 -5.37
N ASP A 52 -2.42 59.63 -4.05
CA ASP A 52 -2.42 58.57 -3.02
C ASP A 52 -3.64 57.64 -3.21
N LYS A 53 -4.81 58.20 -3.55
CA LYS A 53 -6.03 57.43 -3.87
C LYS A 53 -5.88 56.56 -5.12
N LEU A 54 -5.27 57.11 -6.18
CA LEU A 54 -5.04 56.36 -7.42
C LEU A 54 -4.07 55.20 -7.17
N GLN A 55 -2.98 55.44 -6.44
CA GLN A 55 -1.99 54.42 -6.08
C GLN A 55 -2.60 53.33 -5.18
N ALA A 56 -3.38 53.71 -4.16
CA ALA A 56 -4.10 52.75 -3.33
C ALA A 56 -5.07 51.89 -4.16
N GLN A 57 -5.73 52.47 -5.17
CA GLN A 57 -6.62 51.72 -6.06
C GLN A 57 -5.84 50.75 -6.96
N GLU A 58 -4.69 51.14 -7.49
CA GLU A 58 -3.80 50.26 -8.25
C GLU A 58 -3.36 49.06 -7.41
N HIS A 59 -2.96 49.30 -6.17
CA HIS A 59 -2.61 48.23 -5.23
C HIS A 59 -3.79 47.32 -4.89
N LEU A 60 -4.99 47.86 -4.68
CA LEU A 60 -6.20 47.04 -4.50
C LEU A 60 -6.46 46.13 -5.71
N ASP A 61 -6.26 46.64 -6.93
CA ASP A 61 -6.44 45.87 -8.15
C ASP A 61 -5.37 44.76 -8.30
N GLU A 62 -4.13 45.00 -7.86
CA GLU A 62 -3.08 43.98 -7.78
C GLU A 62 -3.46 42.84 -6.81
N VAL A 63 -4.01 43.16 -5.63
CA VAL A 63 -4.47 42.16 -4.66
C VAL A 63 -5.61 41.31 -5.25
N LYS A 64 -6.57 41.94 -5.95
CA LYS A 64 -7.68 41.23 -6.62
C LYS A 64 -7.18 40.31 -7.73
N GLN A 65 -6.25 40.77 -8.57
CA GLN A 65 -5.66 39.93 -9.61
C GLN A 65 -4.92 38.71 -9.03
N ALA A 66 -4.22 38.90 -7.91
CA ALA A 66 -3.57 37.80 -7.20
C ALA A 66 -4.59 36.80 -6.62
N LEU A 67 -5.71 37.27 -6.08
CA LEU A 67 -6.81 36.42 -5.63
C LEU A 67 -7.40 35.59 -6.78
N ASP A 68 -7.72 36.22 -7.93
CA ASP A 68 -8.25 35.51 -9.10
C ASP A 68 -7.28 34.42 -9.57
N ALA A 69 -5.98 34.71 -9.59
CA ALA A 69 -4.95 33.75 -9.95
C ALA A 69 -4.83 32.60 -8.92
N LEU A 70 -4.98 32.90 -7.62
CA LEU A 70 -5.01 31.89 -6.55
C LEU A 70 -6.25 31.00 -6.65
N GLN A 71 -7.42 31.55 -6.98
CA GLN A 71 -8.63 30.76 -7.18
C GLN A 71 -8.49 29.82 -8.38
N LEU A 72 -7.86 30.28 -9.47
CA LEU A 72 -7.52 29.40 -10.60
C LEU A 72 -6.51 28.31 -10.20
N ALA A 73 -5.52 28.64 -9.37
CA ALA A 73 -4.57 27.67 -8.83
C ALA A 73 -5.27 26.62 -7.95
N LEU A 74 -6.27 27.01 -7.15
CA LEU A 74 -7.08 26.07 -6.38
C LEU A 74 -7.83 25.08 -7.27
N VAL A 75 -8.46 25.55 -8.36
CA VAL A 75 -9.13 24.66 -9.32
C VAL A 75 -8.13 23.67 -9.93
N LYS A 76 -6.94 24.12 -10.31
CA LYS A 76 -5.87 23.24 -10.83
C LYS A 76 -5.43 22.21 -9.79
N ALA A 77 -5.25 22.63 -8.54
CA ALA A 77 -4.87 21.73 -7.45
C ALA A 77 -5.96 20.68 -7.19
N GLN A 78 -7.23 21.07 -7.17
CA GLN A 78 -8.36 20.16 -6.97
C GLN A 78 -8.53 19.16 -8.12
N ALA A 79 -8.16 19.53 -9.34
CA ALA A 79 -8.20 18.67 -10.52
C ALA A 79 -6.95 17.80 -10.71
N ALA A 80 -5.91 17.99 -9.89
CA ALA A 80 -4.65 17.26 -10.02
C ALA A 80 -4.79 15.79 -9.60
N ASN A 81 -4.08 14.91 -10.31
CA ASN A 81 -4.05 13.48 -10.03
C ASN A 81 -2.76 13.02 -9.36
N SER A 82 -1.81 13.93 -9.12
CA SER A 82 -0.52 13.65 -8.49
C SER A 82 -0.15 14.72 -7.48
N THR A 83 0.57 14.30 -6.44
CA THR A 83 1.17 15.24 -5.46
C THR A 83 2.17 16.20 -6.10
N SER A 84 2.90 15.78 -7.13
CA SER A 84 3.86 16.63 -7.85
C SER A 84 3.19 17.82 -8.57
N ASP A 85 2.03 17.61 -9.17
CA ASP A 85 1.30 18.69 -9.87
C ASP A 85 0.80 19.75 -8.87
N VAL A 86 0.34 19.31 -7.71
CA VAL A 86 -0.11 20.21 -6.64
C VAL A 86 1.06 20.93 -5.98
N GLN A 87 2.21 20.26 -5.78
CA GLN A 87 3.42 20.92 -5.28
C GLN A 87 3.89 22.05 -6.21
N GLN A 88 3.87 21.82 -7.52
CA GLN A 88 4.20 22.87 -8.49
C GLN A 88 3.18 24.03 -8.42
N THR A 89 1.89 23.70 -8.36
CA THR A 89 0.82 24.70 -8.21
C THR A 89 0.98 25.51 -6.92
N LEU A 90 1.37 24.88 -5.81
CA LEU A 90 1.58 25.52 -4.53
C LEU A 90 2.78 26.48 -4.56
N LYS A 91 3.84 26.14 -5.29
CA LYS A 91 5.00 27.01 -5.48
C LYS A 91 4.60 28.29 -6.22
N ASP A 92 3.81 28.17 -7.29
CA ASP A 92 3.32 29.31 -8.05
C ASP A 92 2.35 30.16 -7.21
N ALA A 93 1.45 29.50 -6.47
CA ALA A 93 0.50 30.14 -5.55
C ALA A 93 1.21 30.91 -4.42
N SER A 94 2.35 30.40 -3.92
CA SER A 94 3.13 31.08 -2.87
C SER A 94 3.66 32.43 -3.37
N SER A 95 4.13 32.49 -4.61
CA SER A 95 4.58 33.75 -5.21
C SER A 95 3.43 34.74 -5.42
N LEU A 96 2.22 34.27 -5.75
CA LEU A 96 1.04 35.11 -5.90
C LEU A 96 0.60 35.70 -4.55
N LEU A 97 0.61 34.90 -3.49
CA LEU A 97 0.27 35.35 -2.15
C LEU A 97 1.25 36.43 -1.64
N GLU A 98 2.55 36.26 -1.88
CA GLU A 98 3.53 37.30 -1.50
C GLU A 98 3.33 38.61 -2.26
N LYS A 99 2.96 38.57 -3.55
CA LYS A 99 2.58 39.77 -4.30
C LYS A 99 1.35 40.45 -3.71
N ALA A 100 0.32 39.68 -3.36
CA ALA A 100 -0.88 40.20 -2.71
C ALA A 100 -0.57 40.87 -1.36
N LYS A 101 0.29 40.26 -0.54
CA LYS A 101 0.72 40.83 0.75
C LYS A 101 1.43 42.18 0.56
N LEU A 102 2.35 42.25 -0.40
CA LEU A 102 3.10 43.48 -0.67
C LEU A 102 2.17 44.60 -1.13
N ALA A 103 1.27 44.32 -2.09
CA ALA A 103 0.32 45.32 -2.59
C ALA A 103 -0.63 45.81 -1.48
N ALA A 104 -1.13 44.92 -0.63
CA ALA A 104 -1.98 45.31 0.50
C ALA A 104 -1.25 46.20 1.52
N GLU A 105 0.03 45.94 1.82
CA GLU A 105 0.81 46.80 2.71
C GLU A 105 1.09 48.16 2.05
N ASN A 106 1.38 48.20 0.75
CA ASN A 106 1.54 49.47 0.02
C ASN A 106 0.25 50.31 0.04
N ALA A 107 -0.92 49.71 -0.17
CA ALA A 107 -2.21 50.42 -0.08
C ALA A 107 -2.44 51.03 1.33
N LYS A 108 -1.99 50.33 2.37
CA LYS A 108 -2.05 50.80 3.76
C LYS A 108 -1.05 51.92 4.02
N ASP A 109 0.14 51.89 3.41
CA ASP A 109 1.08 53.01 3.47
C ASP A 109 0.53 54.25 2.78
N GLU A 110 -0.16 54.11 1.64
CA GLU A 110 -0.85 55.25 1.01
C GLU A 110 -1.96 55.83 1.89
N ALA A 111 -2.71 54.98 2.62
CA ALA A 111 -3.69 55.48 3.59
C ALA A 111 -3.04 56.27 4.74
N LYS A 112 -1.83 55.87 5.20
CA LYS A 112 -1.08 56.63 6.22
C LYS A 112 -0.58 57.97 5.66
N ASN A 113 -0.05 57.97 4.44
CA ASN A 113 0.39 59.17 3.75
C ASN A 113 -0.77 60.16 3.60
N ALA A 114 -1.91 59.69 3.09
CA ALA A 114 -3.11 60.48 2.90
C ALA A 114 -3.58 61.11 4.23
N ALA A 115 -3.64 60.34 5.32
CA ALA A 115 -4.00 60.84 6.64
C ALA A 115 -3.07 61.99 7.13
N SER A 116 -1.77 61.89 6.86
CA SER A 116 -0.80 62.92 7.27
C SER A 116 -0.99 64.26 6.53
N ARG A 117 -1.42 64.20 5.25
CA ARG A 117 -1.57 65.37 4.37
C ARG A 117 -2.83 66.20 4.65
N VAL A 118 -3.85 65.64 5.32
CA VAL A 118 -5.10 66.34 5.67
C VAL A 118 -4.82 67.66 6.41
N SER A 119 -3.86 67.64 7.34
CA SER A 119 -3.48 68.82 8.15
C SER A 119 -2.94 69.99 7.31
N SER A 120 -2.39 69.70 6.12
CA SER A 120 -1.80 70.69 5.22
C SER A 120 -2.84 71.37 4.30
N ALA A 121 -4.07 70.86 4.25
CA ALA A 121 -5.14 71.34 3.37
C ALA A 121 -6.07 72.37 4.04
N SER A 122 -5.54 73.22 4.91
CA SER A 122 -6.31 74.08 5.84
C SER A 122 -7.48 74.88 5.24
N ALA A 123 -7.41 75.31 3.97
CA ALA A 123 -8.48 76.04 3.28
C ALA A 123 -9.50 75.14 2.54
N GLN A 124 -9.24 73.83 2.44
CA GLN A 124 -10.07 72.81 1.75
C GLN A 124 -10.27 71.55 2.62
N LEU A 125 -10.35 71.74 3.94
CA LEU A 125 -10.26 70.67 4.92
C LEU A 125 -11.33 69.57 4.74
N SER A 126 -12.58 69.92 4.40
CA SER A 126 -13.64 68.92 4.19
C SER A 126 -13.33 67.98 3.03
N THR A 127 -12.90 68.52 1.89
CA THR A 127 -12.50 67.72 0.72
C THR A 127 -11.29 66.85 1.01
N ALA A 128 -10.31 67.38 1.74
CA ALA A 128 -9.12 66.61 2.11
C ALA A 128 -9.45 65.44 3.06
N VAL A 129 -10.35 65.66 4.02
CA VAL A 129 -10.84 64.60 4.92
C VAL A 129 -11.59 63.52 4.14
N ASP A 130 -12.48 63.91 3.22
CA ASP A 130 -13.25 62.98 2.40
C ASP A 130 -12.33 62.10 1.53
N GLU A 131 -11.32 62.69 0.89
CA GLU A 131 -10.39 61.90 0.09
C GLU A 131 -9.48 61.00 0.91
N ALA A 132 -8.96 61.45 2.05
CA ALA A 132 -8.20 60.58 2.95
C ALA A 132 -9.04 59.39 3.48
N ASN A 133 -10.34 59.61 3.77
CA ASN A 133 -11.26 58.55 4.12
C ASN A 133 -11.48 57.56 2.95
N ASN A 134 -11.53 58.05 1.71
CA ASN A 134 -11.61 57.18 0.54
C ASN A 134 -10.37 56.28 0.41
N VAL A 135 -9.16 56.82 0.60
CA VAL A 135 -7.92 56.02 0.57
C VAL A 135 -7.92 54.95 1.68
N MET A 136 -8.32 55.34 2.89
CA MET A 136 -8.45 54.40 4.02
C MET A 136 -9.44 53.27 3.72
N ASN A 137 -10.57 53.58 3.10
CA ASN A 137 -11.56 52.58 2.69
C ASN A 137 -10.99 51.60 1.65
N ILE A 138 -10.21 52.09 0.67
CA ILE A 138 -9.53 51.25 -0.33
C ILE A 138 -8.52 50.33 0.34
N ALA A 139 -7.70 50.84 1.27
CA ALA A 139 -6.73 50.03 2.01
C ALA A 139 -7.41 48.94 2.85
N ASN A 140 -8.54 49.26 3.50
CA ASN A 140 -9.34 48.28 4.23
C ASN A 140 -9.91 47.19 3.31
N GLN A 141 -10.35 47.55 2.11
CA GLN A 141 -10.77 46.59 1.09
C GLN A 141 -9.60 45.69 0.65
N ALA A 142 -8.41 46.26 0.42
CA ALA A 142 -7.22 45.48 0.03
C ALA A 142 -6.85 44.45 1.11
N ASN A 143 -6.94 44.82 2.39
CA ASN A 143 -6.72 43.89 3.49
C ASN A 143 -7.79 42.79 3.56
N SER A 144 -9.06 43.11 3.26
CA SER A 144 -10.12 42.10 3.19
C SER A 144 -9.88 41.08 2.07
N VAL A 145 -9.48 41.54 0.88
CA VAL A 145 -9.17 40.67 -0.27
C VAL A 145 -7.90 39.85 0.00
N LEU A 146 -6.90 40.39 0.69
CA LEU A 146 -5.72 39.63 1.13
C LEU A 146 -6.09 38.47 2.06
N LEU A 147 -7.07 38.66 2.94
CA LEU A 147 -7.54 37.58 3.82
C LEU A 147 -8.19 36.46 3.00
N GLU A 148 -8.98 36.80 1.98
CA GLU A 148 -9.53 35.83 1.03
C GLU A 148 -8.42 35.08 0.27
N ALA A 149 -7.41 35.80 -0.23
CA ALA A 149 -6.26 35.21 -0.92
C ALA A 149 -5.49 34.24 -0.01
N THR A 150 -5.29 34.60 1.25
CA THR A 150 -4.66 33.74 2.26
C THR A 150 -5.49 32.48 2.51
N ASN A 151 -6.81 32.60 2.60
CA ASN A 151 -7.70 31.46 2.77
C ASN A 151 -7.67 30.52 1.54
N THR A 152 -7.68 31.06 0.32
CA THR A 152 -7.56 30.26 -0.91
C THR A 152 -6.21 29.54 -0.96
N PHE A 153 -5.12 30.19 -0.58
CA PHE A 153 -3.80 29.55 -0.49
C PHE A 153 -3.78 28.39 0.51
N ASN A 154 -4.39 28.56 1.69
CA ASN A 154 -4.52 27.49 2.69
C ASN A 154 -5.35 26.30 2.17
N GLN A 155 -6.38 26.56 1.36
CA GLN A 155 -7.14 25.49 0.70
C GLN A 155 -6.28 24.69 -0.29
N ILE A 156 -5.40 25.35 -1.05
CA ILE A 156 -4.43 24.65 -1.93
C ILE A 156 -3.52 23.74 -1.11
N GLN A 157 -3.03 24.21 0.04
CA GLN A 157 -2.21 23.38 0.95
C GLN A 157 -2.99 22.16 1.47
N SER A 158 -4.27 22.34 1.82
CA SER A 158 -5.13 21.24 2.27
C SER A 158 -5.32 20.18 1.18
N VAL A 159 -5.46 20.57 -0.08
CA VAL A 159 -5.55 19.62 -1.20
C VAL A 159 -4.29 18.76 -1.32
N LEU A 160 -3.10 19.34 -1.11
CA LEU A 160 -1.85 18.57 -1.09
C LEU A 160 -1.82 17.55 0.06
N ALA A 161 -2.26 17.96 1.25
CA ALA A 161 -2.33 17.08 2.42
C ALA A 161 -3.29 15.89 2.16
N ASP A 162 -4.47 16.16 1.61
CA ASP A 162 -5.47 15.14 1.29
C ASP A 162 -4.97 14.14 0.23
N LEU A 163 -4.31 14.62 -0.83
CA LEU A 163 -3.71 13.76 -1.86
C LEU A 163 -2.58 12.91 -1.29
N THR A 164 -1.72 13.48 -0.45
CA THR A 164 -0.65 12.74 0.21
C THR A 164 -1.22 11.62 1.08
N GLN A 165 -2.28 11.91 1.85
CA GLN A 165 -2.95 10.90 2.68
C GLN A 165 -3.58 9.78 1.84
N LYS A 166 -4.19 10.13 0.68
CA LYS A 166 -4.74 9.13 -0.26
C LYS A 166 -3.65 8.26 -0.88
N GLU A 167 -2.51 8.81 -1.25
CA GLU A 167 -1.37 8.04 -1.79
C GLU A 167 -0.79 7.08 -0.74
N VAL A 168 -0.64 7.52 0.50
CA VAL A 168 -0.21 6.66 1.62
C VAL A 168 -1.20 5.51 1.85
N ALA A 169 -2.51 5.81 1.93
CA ALA A 169 -3.53 4.78 2.13
C ALA A 169 -3.53 3.71 1.02
N LYS A 170 -3.37 4.12 -0.24
CA LYS A 170 -3.25 3.20 -1.38
C LYS A 170 -2.01 2.31 -1.27
N ALA A 171 -0.87 2.88 -0.88
CA ALA A 171 0.37 2.12 -0.71
C ALA A 171 0.27 1.09 0.44
N GLU A 172 -0.36 1.46 1.55
CA GLU A 172 -0.63 0.55 2.68
C GLU A 172 -1.55 -0.61 2.27
N GLU A 173 -2.65 -0.33 1.56
CA GLU A 173 -3.57 -1.35 1.07
C GLU A 173 -2.87 -2.33 0.10
N GLN A 174 -2.08 -1.81 -0.82
CA GLN A 174 -1.30 -2.63 -1.75
C GLN A 174 -0.29 -3.52 -1.01
N THR A 175 0.37 -3.00 0.01
CA THR A 175 1.31 -3.75 0.85
C THR A 175 0.61 -4.90 1.59
N LYS A 176 -0.58 -4.65 2.16
CA LYS A 176 -1.39 -5.68 2.82
C LYS A 176 -1.82 -6.77 1.84
N LYS A 177 -2.25 -6.40 0.64
CA LYS A 177 -2.65 -7.36 -0.41
C LYS A 177 -1.48 -8.26 -0.81
N ILE A 178 -0.30 -7.69 -1.05
CA ILE A 178 0.91 -8.46 -1.39
C ILE A 178 1.27 -9.44 -0.26
N ALA A 179 1.22 -8.99 1.00
CA ALA A 179 1.49 -9.85 2.15
C ALA A 179 0.49 -11.02 2.24
N GLN A 180 -0.79 -10.75 2.02
CA GLN A 180 -1.84 -11.78 2.01
C GLN A 180 -1.69 -12.77 0.85
N GLU A 181 -1.35 -12.30 -0.35
CA GLU A 181 -1.09 -13.17 -1.50
C GLU A 181 0.12 -14.09 -1.27
N LYS A 182 1.20 -13.56 -0.68
CA LYS A 182 2.36 -14.35 -0.26
C LYS A 182 1.96 -15.42 0.77
N GLN A 183 1.12 -15.06 1.73
CA GLN A 183 0.59 -15.97 2.74
C GLN A 183 -0.21 -17.12 2.11
N ILE A 184 -1.14 -16.79 1.21
CA ILE A 184 -1.95 -17.76 0.47
C ILE A 184 -1.07 -18.71 -0.35
N ALA A 185 -0.09 -18.17 -1.09
CA ALA A 185 0.83 -18.97 -1.89
C ALA A 185 1.63 -19.95 -1.02
N THR A 186 2.09 -19.49 0.14
CA THR A 186 2.83 -20.35 1.09
C THR A 186 1.93 -21.46 1.64
N ASN A 187 0.67 -21.15 1.98
CA ASN A 187 -0.27 -22.15 2.48
C ASN A 187 -0.57 -23.22 1.44
N LYS A 188 -0.77 -22.81 0.19
CA LYS A 188 -0.92 -23.74 -0.93
C LYS A 188 0.32 -24.60 -1.14
N ALA A 189 1.52 -24.12 -0.83
CA ALA A 189 2.74 -24.89 -1.00
C ALA A 189 2.93 -25.98 0.06
N ILE A 190 2.51 -25.74 1.31
CA ILE A 190 2.82 -26.60 2.45
C ILE A 190 1.78 -27.69 2.77
N THR A 191 0.62 -27.68 2.12
CA THR A 191 -0.46 -28.66 2.36
C THR A 191 -1.07 -29.15 1.06
N THR A 192 -2.00 -30.09 1.17
CA THR A 192 -2.78 -30.68 0.07
C THR A 192 -3.87 -29.68 -0.36
N ALA A 193 -4.24 -29.70 -1.64
CA ALA A 193 -5.34 -28.90 -2.17
C ALA A 193 -6.67 -29.31 -1.53
N ILE A 194 -6.84 -30.60 -1.22
CA ILE A 194 -8.01 -31.12 -0.51
C ILE A 194 -8.22 -30.40 0.83
N SER A 195 -7.17 -30.27 1.66
CA SER A 195 -7.29 -29.54 2.93
C SER A 195 -7.38 -28.03 2.73
N TYR A 196 -6.57 -27.45 1.84
CA TYR A 196 -6.55 -26.00 1.61
C TYR A 196 -7.89 -25.44 1.07
N ASN A 197 -8.59 -26.19 0.22
CA ASN A 197 -9.86 -25.74 -0.36
C ASN A 197 -11.05 -25.88 0.63
N ASN A 198 -10.85 -26.54 1.78
CA ASN A 198 -11.84 -26.63 2.84
C ASN A 198 -11.66 -25.46 3.81
N LEU A 199 -12.59 -24.50 3.78
CA LEU A 199 -12.53 -23.27 4.59
C LEU A 199 -12.46 -23.50 6.11
N ASP A 200 -13.00 -24.63 6.59
CA ASP A 200 -12.98 -24.99 8.02
C ASP A 200 -11.72 -25.78 8.44
N SER A 201 -10.81 -26.03 7.49
CA SER A 201 -9.60 -26.82 7.73
C SER A 201 -8.65 -26.15 8.71
N ILE A 202 -8.05 -26.97 9.58
CA ILE A 202 -6.97 -26.57 10.49
C ILE A 202 -5.74 -26.00 9.76
N VAL A 203 -5.57 -26.23 8.46
CA VAL A 203 -4.42 -25.68 7.72
C VAL A 203 -4.40 -24.16 7.71
N HIS A 204 -5.58 -23.52 7.80
CA HIS A 204 -5.69 -22.05 7.83
C HIS A 204 -5.15 -21.45 9.13
N ASP A 205 -5.20 -22.19 10.24
CA ASP A 205 -4.60 -21.81 11.53
C ASP A 205 -3.06 -21.73 11.43
N TYR A 206 -2.46 -22.51 10.52
CA TYR A 206 -1.03 -22.51 10.21
C TYR A 206 -0.71 -21.68 8.97
N GLY A 207 -1.58 -20.74 8.65
CA GLY A 207 -1.45 -19.91 7.46
C GLY A 207 -0.34 -18.88 7.54
N ASN A 208 0.05 -18.45 8.74
CA ASN A 208 1.10 -17.45 8.96
C ASN A 208 2.43 -18.12 9.36
N SER A 209 3.56 -17.42 9.19
CA SER A 209 4.89 -17.96 9.48
C SER A 209 5.09 -18.25 10.96
N GLU A 210 4.61 -17.39 11.85
CA GLU A 210 4.77 -17.52 13.30
C GLU A 210 4.17 -18.82 13.85
N ALA A 211 2.92 -19.14 13.48
CA ALA A 211 2.24 -20.37 13.91
C ALA A 211 2.94 -21.63 13.38
N ARG A 212 3.46 -21.58 12.14
CA ARG A 212 4.21 -22.70 11.54
C ARG A 212 5.54 -22.92 12.22
N GLU A 213 6.30 -21.87 12.47
CA GLU A 213 7.58 -21.97 13.16
C GLU A 213 7.40 -22.43 14.61
N ALA A 214 6.35 -21.95 15.29
CA ALA A 214 5.98 -22.43 16.62
C ALA A 214 5.64 -23.94 16.61
N LEU A 215 4.87 -24.40 15.61
CA LEU A 215 4.59 -25.82 15.44
C LEU A 215 5.86 -26.62 15.15
N LEU A 216 6.70 -26.18 14.21
CA LEU A 216 7.96 -26.82 13.88
C LEU A 216 8.86 -26.96 15.13
N ALA A 217 9.05 -25.87 15.88
CA ALA A 217 9.86 -25.86 17.09
C ALA A 217 9.30 -26.80 18.17
N LYS A 218 7.96 -26.87 18.30
CA LYS A 218 7.30 -27.83 19.21
C LYS A 218 7.58 -29.27 18.78
N LEU A 219 7.42 -29.59 17.49
CA LEU A 219 7.63 -30.94 16.98
C LEU A 219 9.09 -31.37 17.10
N GLN A 220 10.04 -30.51 16.76
CA GLN A 220 11.48 -30.77 16.89
C GLN A 220 11.88 -31.14 18.32
N LYS A 221 11.24 -30.54 19.33
CA LYS A 221 11.46 -30.89 20.75
C LYS A 221 10.83 -32.23 21.17
N GLN A 222 9.69 -32.60 20.57
CA GLN A 222 8.95 -33.82 20.91
C GLN A 222 9.52 -35.09 20.27
N GLY A 223 10.35 -34.96 19.22
CA GLY A 223 10.83 -36.09 18.43
C GLY A 223 9.77 -36.63 17.46
N SER A 224 10.15 -37.59 16.62
CA SER A 224 9.25 -38.20 15.62
C SER A 224 8.32 -39.24 16.26
N ASN A 225 7.03 -39.20 15.92
CA ASN A 225 6.05 -40.23 16.28
C ASN A 225 5.34 -40.80 15.05
N ALA A 226 6.11 -41.33 14.09
CA ALA A 226 5.57 -41.89 12.86
C ALA A 226 5.45 -43.44 12.92
N PRO A 227 4.42 -44.00 13.60
CA PRO A 227 4.28 -45.45 13.71
C PRO A 227 3.94 -46.06 12.36
N ALA A 228 4.32 -47.32 12.15
CA ALA A 228 3.93 -48.07 10.96
C ALA A 228 2.41 -48.08 10.75
N SER A 229 1.62 -48.08 11.82
CA SER A 229 0.16 -47.97 11.75
C SER A 229 -0.43 -47.15 12.90
N CYS A 230 -1.40 -46.31 12.58
CA CYS A 230 -2.18 -45.51 13.51
C CYS A 230 -3.66 -45.67 13.15
N SER A 231 -4.45 -46.29 14.03
CA SER A 231 -5.79 -46.81 13.69
C SER A 231 -6.91 -45.99 14.32
N ASN A 232 -8.16 -46.38 14.04
CA ASN A 232 -9.34 -45.81 14.69
C ASN A 232 -9.71 -46.55 16.00
N ALA A 233 -8.82 -47.38 16.56
CA ALA A 233 -9.06 -48.01 17.86
C ALA A 233 -8.98 -46.96 18.97
N LYS A 234 -9.75 -47.13 20.06
CA LYS A 234 -9.78 -46.19 21.21
C LYS A 234 -8.40 -45.96 21.85
N THR A 235 -7.51 -46.94 21.74
CA THR A 235 -6.14 -46.87 22.28
C THR A 235 -5.16 -46.15 21.34
N SER A 236 -5.56 -45.81 20.12
CA SER A 236 -4.68 -45.20 19.12
C SER A 236 -4.71 -43.67 19.22
N THR A 237 -3.55 -43.05 19.00
CA THR A 237 -3.43 -41.59 18.85
C THR A 237 -4.18 -41.04 17.64
N CYS A 238 -4.55 -41.89 16.67
CA CYS A 238 -5.36 -41.51 15.52
C CYS A 238 -6.85 -41.81 15.69
N HIS A 239 -7.32 -42.06 16.91
CA HIS A 239 -8.74 -42.25 17.18
C HIS A 239 -9.57 -41.07 16.62
N LYS A 240 -10.81 -41.39 16.22
CA LYS A 240 -11.72 -40.43 15.58
C LYS A 240 -12.16 -39.28 16.51
N GLU A 241 -12.16 -39.51 17.82
CA GLU A 241 -12.59 -38.52 18.84
C GLU A 241 -11.45 -37.62 19.33
N VAL A 242 -10.29 -37.67 18.67
CA VAL A 242 -9.19 -36.74 18.98
C VAL A 242 -9.64 -35.31 18.65
N ALA A 243 -9.28 -34.36 19.51
CA ALA A 243 -9.64 -32.96 19.32
C ALA A 243 -9.00 -32.37 18.06
N ARG A 244 -9.74 -31.49 17.35
CA ARG A 244 -9.22 -30.67 16.24
C ARG A 244 -7.91 -29.99 16.66
N GLY A 245 -6.92 -29.95 15.78
CA GLY A 245 -5.62 -29.33 16.05
C GLY A 245 -4.60 -30.24 16.75
N SER A 246 -5.01 -31.43 17.21
CA SER A 246 -4.07 -32.40 17.76
C SER A 246 -3.16 -32.96 16.68
N VAL A 247 -1.86 -32.98 16.93
CA VAL A 247 -0.88 -33.68 16.09
C VAL A 247 -0.97 -35.18 16.41
N VAL A 248 -1.41 -35.98 15.46
CA VAL A 248 -1.60 -37.43 15.64
C VAL A 248 -0.40 -38.25 15.15
N VAL A 249 0.33 -37.72 14.17
CA VAL A 249 1.58 -38.26 13.62
C VAL A 249 2.50 -37.12 13.20
N ASN A 250 3.80 -37.23 13.44
CA ASN A 250 4.84 -36.33 12.93
C ASN A 250 6.12 -37.10 12.61
N TYR A 251 6.89 -36.55 11.68
CA TYR A 251 8.25 -37.00 11.39
C TYR A 251 9.16 -35.79 11.28
N ASN A 252 10.24 -35.80 12.06
CA ASN A 252 11.23 -34.74 12.11
C ASN A 252 12.51 -35.14 11.38
N GLN A 253 13.08 -34.15 10.70
CA GLN A 253 14.43 -34.11 10.18
C GLN A 253 15.21 -33.01 10.90
N ALA A 254 16.41 -32.66 10.43
CA ALA A 254 17.22 -31.62 11.05
C ALA A 254 16.66 -30.22 10.75
N TYR A 255 16.25 -29.97 9.50
CA TYR A 255 15.77 -28.65 9.06
C TYR A 255 14.25 -28.59 8.86
N SER A 256 13.62 -29.74 8.71
CA SER A 256 12.21 -29.83 8.32
C SER A 256 11.44 -30.93 9.06
N SER A 257 10.12 -30.81 9.06
CA SER A 257 9.20 -31.82 9.60
C SER A 257 7.94 -31.91 8.73
N TYR A 258 7.20 -33.00 8.86
CA TYR A 258 5.77 -32.99 8.54
C TYR A 258 4.93 -33.35 9.77
N ALA A 259 3.69 -32.88 9.76
CA ALA A 259 2.68 -33.14 10.77
C ALA A 259 1.37 -33.59 10.13
N VAL A 260 0.73 -34.56 10.77
CA VAL A 260 -0.65 -34.97 10.51
C VAL A 260 -1.49 -34.43 11.64
N ILE A 261 -2.41 -33.52 11.32
CA ILE A 261 -3.18 -32.76 12.30
C ILE A 261 -4.65 -33.11 12.15
N ARG A 262 -5.30 -33.38 13.28
CA ARG A 262 -6.71 -33.75 13.32
C ARG A 262 -7.58 -32.57 12.87
N GLU A 263 -8.46 -32.83 11.91
CA GLU A 263 -9.54 -31.93 11.50
C GLU A 263 -10.77 -32.10 12.39
N THR A 264 -11.77 -31.23 12.21
CA THR A 264 -13.10 -31.47 12.77
C THR A 264 -13.67 -32.76 12.18
N TYR A 265 -13.72 -33.82 12.99
CA TYR A 265 -14.27 -35.09 12.56
C TYR A 265 -15.79 -35.01 12.46
N ASN A 266 -16.32 -35.18 11.24
CA ASN A 266 -17.74 -35.31 10.98
C ASN A 266 -17.99 -36.59 10.17
N ASN A 267 -18.84 -37.48 10.66
CA ASN A 267 -19.20 -38.71 9.95
C ASN A 267 -20.21 -38.50 8.83
N GLU A 268 -20.98 -37.42 8.89
CA GLU A 268 -22.05 -37.08 7.97
C GLU A 268 -21.54 -36.26 6.78
N ASN A 269 -20.46 -35.50 6.97
CA ASN A 269 -19.84 -34.69 5.93
C ASN A 269 -18.44 -35.25 5.61
N PRO A 270 -18.17 -35.75 4.39
CA PRO A 270 -16.96 -36.52 4.05
C PRO A 270 -15.69 -35.66 3.93
N GLN A 271 -15.56 -34.62 4.76
CA GLN A 271 -14.34 -33.83 4.85
C GLN A 271 -13.18 -34.71 5.34
N PRO A 272 -11.94 -34.36 4.98
CA PRO A 272 -10.76 -35.01 5.53
C PRO A 272 -10.79 -35.07 7.05
N SER A 273 -10.52 -36.25 7.62
CA SER A 273 -10.35 -36.35 9.06
C SER A 273 -8.98 -35.82 9.52
N ASN A 274 -8.03 -35.67 8.61
CA ASN A 274 -6.67 -35.22 8.88
C ASN A 274 -6.23 -34.19 7.83
N ALA A 275 -5.48 -33.18 8.26
CA ALA A 275 -4.66 -32.34 7.42
C ALA A 275 -3.20 -32.82 7.44
N PHE A 276 -2.51 -32.66 6.32
CA PHE A 276 -1.10 -33.00 6.17
C PHE A 276 -0.31 -31.74 5.85
N ILE A 277 0.52 -31.31 6.80
CA ILE A 277 1.28 -30.05 6.70
C ILE A 277 2.76 -30.36 6.73
N VAL A 278 3.51 -29.76 5.80
CA VAL A 278 4.98 -29.76 5.84
C VAL A 278 5.52 -28.44 6.41
N LEU A 279 6.64 -28.53 7.12
CA LEU A 279 7.15 -27.47 7.98
C LEU A 279 8.66 -27.35 7.78
N ALA A 280 9.12 -26.14 7.47
CA ALA A 280 10.51 -25.73 7.47
C ALA A 280 10.56 -24.23 7.78
N LYS A 281 11.68 -23.72 8.32
CA LYS A 281 11.87 -22.29 8.46
C LYS A 281 12.13 -21.67 7.09
N GLU A 282 11.68 -20.44 6.86
CA GLU A 282 11.95 -19.75 5.59
C GLU A 282 13.47 -19.61 5.34
N SER A 283 14.26 -19.42 6.40
CA SER A 283 15.73 -19.35 6.33
C SER A 283 16.41 -20.67 5.93
N ASP A 284 15.73 -21.79 6.11
CA ASP A 284 16.28 -23.12 5.85
C ASP A 284 15.87 -23.63 4.46
N LEU A 285 14.99 -22.95 3.74
CA LEU A 285 14.60 -23.34 2.38
C LEU A 285 15.78 -23.21 1.42
N THR A 286 15.98 -24.20 0.56
CA THR A 286 17.00 -24.11 -0.49
C THR A 286 16.58 -23.05 -1.51
N THR A 287 17.45 -22.06 -1.75
CA THR A 287 17.21 -20.98 -2.71
C THR A 287 18.12 -21.05 -3.94
N ASP A 288 19.25 -21.77 -3.84
CA ASP A 288 20.19 -21.98 -4.94
C ASP A 288 19.84 -23.26 -5.70
N ARG A 289 19.42 -23.12 -6.97
CA ARG A 289 19.13 -24.26 -7.84
C ARG A 289 20.35 -25.18 -8.04
N ALA A 290 21.56 -24.64 -8.01
CA ALA A 290 22.78 -25.43 -8.21
C ALA A 290 23.06 -26.39 -7.05
N ALA A 291 22.50 -26.15 -5.87
CA ALA A 291 22.61 -27.06 -4.72
C ALA A 291 21.89 -28.40 -4.96
N VAL A 292 20.86 -28.41 -5.82
CA VAL A 292 20.09 -29.61 -6.13
C VAL A 292 20.79 -30.41 -7.23
N VAL A 293 21.57 -31.40 -6.80
CA VAL A 293 22.34 -32.34 -7.62
C VAL A 293 21.70 -33.73 -7.64
N ASN A 294 22.21 -34.62 -8.50
CA ASN A 294 21.78 -36.02 -8.52
C ASN A 294 21.95 -36.65 -7.13
N ALA A 295 20.87 -37.19 -6.58
CA ALA A 295 20.79 -37.64 -5.19
C ALA A 295 19.59 -38.57 -4.97
N THR A 296 19.65 -39.38 -3.92
CA THR A 296 18.52 -40.20 -3.46
C THR A 296 18.19 -39.82 -2.03
N TYR A 297 16.98 -39.30 -1.82
CA TYR A 297 16.44 -38.97 -0.52
C TYR A 297 15.64 -40.14 0.02
N THR A 298 15.88 -40.53 1.27
CA THR A 298 15.15 -41.61 1.94
C THR A 298 14.54 -41.12 3.25
N GLY A 299 13.38 -41.65 3.61
CA GLY A 299 12.71 -41.25 4.84
C GLY A 299 11.36 -41.91 5.02
N LYS A 300 10.39 -41.12 5.49
CA LYS A 300 9.03 -41.60 5.79
C LYS A 300 7.98 -40.77 5.08
N ALA A 301 6.87 -41.43 4.78
CA ALA A 301 5.64 -40.79 4.35
C ALA A 301 4.47 -41.28 5.19
N SER A 302 3.58 -40.38 5.59
CA SER A 302 2.35 -40.70 6.30
C SER A 302 1.14 -40.27 5.47
N TYR A 303 0.11 -41.12 5.39
CA TYR A 303 -1.09 -40.84 4.60
C TYR A 303 -2.36 -41.40 5.24
N SER A 304 -3.49 -40.84 4.84
CA SER A 304 -4.83 -41.39 5.09
C SER A 304 -5.45 -41.83 3.77
N ALA A 305 -5.80 -43.10 3.66
CA ALA A 305 -6.68 -43.58 2.60
C ALA A 305 -8.13 -43.21 2.92
N LYS A 306 -8.92 -42.91 1.91
CA LYS A 306 -10.35 -42.56 2.04
C LYS A 306 -10.63 -41.41 2.99
N ASN A 307 -9.64 -40.55 3.21
CA ASN A 307 -9.72 -39.40 4.12
C ASN A 307 -10.19 -39.75 5.55
N VAL A 308 -9.98 -40.99 5.99
CA VAL A 308 -10.40 -41.46 7.33
C VAL A 308 -9.42 -41.06 8.44
N PRO A 309 -9.81 -41.18 9.72
CA PRO A 309 -8.93 -40.78 10.82
C PRO A 309 -7.64 -41.57 10.94
N ALA A 310 -7.62 -42.83 10.46
CA ALA A 310 -6.46 -43.70 10.45
C ALA A 310 -5.35 -43.17 9.54
N VAL A 311 -4.11 -43.35 9.98
CA VAL A 311 -2.90 -42.90 9.30
C VAL A 311 -1.93 -44.06 9.16
N MET A 312 -1.35 -44.22 7.97
CA MET A 312 -0.35 -45.22 7.68
C MET A 312 0.99 -44.55 7.43
N THR A 313 2.05 -44.96 8.12
CA THR A 313 3.41 -44.50 7.82
C THR A 313 4.18 -45.58 7.08
N ARG A 314 4.84 -45.20 5.99
CA ARG A 314 5.57 -46.06 5.08
C ARG A 314 6.95 -45.50 4.77
N ASP A 315 7.78 -46.34 4.18
CA ASP A 315 9.07 -45.91 3.69
C ASP A 315 8.87 -45.03 2.46
N PHE A 316 9.74 -44.04 2.33
CA PHE A 316 9.72 -43.06 1.26
C PHE A 316 11.08 -42.99 0.59
N THR A 317 11.08 -42.83 -0.73
CA THR A 317 12.26 -42.48 -1.50
C THR A 317 11.92 -41.48 -2.59
N LEU A 318 12.80 -40.49 -2.79
CA LEU A 318 12.78 -39.56 -3.92
C LEU A 318 14.16 -39.51 -4.55
N LYS A 319 14.24 -39.60 -5.86
CA LYS A 319 15.46 -39.58 -6.64
C LYS A 319 15.49 -38.33 -7.50
N VAL A 320 16.59 -37.59 -7.44
CA VAL A 320 16.92 -36.51 -8.36
C VAL A 320 17.88 -37.07 -9.40
N GLU A 321 17.49 -37.06 -10.66
CA GLU A 321 18.34 -37.44 -11.79
C GLU A 321 18.03 -36.57 -13.00
N ASN A 322 19.07 -36.04 -13.64
CA ASN A 322 18.95 -35.28 -14.89
C ASN A 322 17.89 -34.17 -14.81
N ASP A 323 17.99 -33.35 -13.75
CA ASP A 323 17.07 -32.21 -13.51
C ASP A 323 15.62 -32.59 -13.20
N LYS A 324 15.35 -33.88 -12.97
CA LYS A 324 14.01 -34.42 -12.73
C LYS A 324 13.93 -35.13 -11.39
N VAL A 325 12.71 -35.25 -10.87
CA VAL A 325 12.41 -36.01 -9.65
C VAL A 325 11.51 -37.21 -9.95
N SER A 326 11.72 -38.32 -9.26
CA SER A 326 10.78 -39.44 -9.23
C SER A 326 10.91 -40.16 -7.88
N GLY A 327 9.93 -40.94 -7.48
CA GLY A 327 9.97 -41.54 -6.14
C GLY A 327 8.87 -42.56 -5.88
N SER A 328 8.84 -43.05 -4.65
CA SER A 328 7.89 -44.08 -4.23
C SER A 328 7.63 -44.00 -2.73
N VAL A 329 6.36 -44.25 -2.36
CA VAL A 329 5.95 -44.58 -0.99
C VAL A 329 5.64 -46.06 -0.94
N PHE A 330 6.39 -46.83 -0.17
CA PHE A 330 6.34 -48.29 -0.23
C PHE A 330 6.41 -48.95 1.15
N GLN A 331 5.98 -50.21 1.18
CA GLN A 331 6.12 -51.08 2.33
C GLN A 331 7.02 -52.25 1.96
N LYS A 332 7.99 -52.55 2.82
CA LYS A 332 8.72 -53.82 2.79
C LYS A 332 8.08 -54.79 3.76
N THR A 333 7.73 -55.99 3.30
CA THR A 333 7.32 -57.09 4.17
C THR A 333 8.22 -58.28 3.92
N ILE A 334 8.54 -59.02 4.98
CA ILE A 334 9.29 -60.26 4.89
C ILE A 334 8.31 -61.39 5.13
N ASN A 335 8.20 -62.33 4.19
CA ASN A 335 7.33 -63.48 4.38
C ASN A 335 7.97 -64.51 5.34
N SER A 336 7.23 -65.56 5.69
CA SER A 336 7.72 -66.64 6.58
C SER A 336 8.95 -67.39 6.05
N LYS A 337 9.34 -67.18 4.77
CA LYS A 337 10.53 -67.76 4.13
C LYS A 337 11.70 -66.78 4.04
N GLY A 338 11.62 -65.60 4.67
CA GLY A 338 12.68 -64.59 4.63
C GLY A 338 12.75 -63.79 3.32
N ILE A 339 11.78 -63.94 2.42
CA ILE A 339 11.78 -63.23 1.13
C ILE A 339 11.13 -61.85 1.31
N GLU A 340 11.87 -60.80 0.94
CA GLU A 340 11.37 -59.42 0.92
C GLU A 340 10.38 -59.22 -0.24
N LYS A 341 9.21 -58.69 0.08
CA LYS A 341 8.22 -58.19 -0.87
C LYS A 341 8.10 -56.68 -0.68
N VAL A 342 8.39 -55.94 -1.75
CA VAL A 342 8.13 -54.50 -1.81
C VAL A 342 6.73 -54.29 -2.39
N THR A 343 5.88 -53.56 -1.66
CA THR A 343 4.56 -53.14 -2.12
C THR A 343 4.56 -51.63 -2.24
N GLU A 344 4.50 -51.14 -3.48
CA GLU A 344 4.35 -49.71 -3.76
C GLU A 344 2.92 -49.27 -3.47
N ASN A 345 2.77 -48.27 -2.59
CA ASN A 345 1.50 -47.68 -2.22
C ASN A 345 1.21 -46.44 -3.05
N VAL A 346 2.25 -45.64 -3.33
CA VAL A 346 2.17 -44.46 -4.20
C VAL A 346 3.42 -44.43 -5.07
N ALA A 347 3.24 -44.40 -6.38
CA ALA A 347 4.30 -44.07 -7.33
C ALA A 347 4.33 -42.55 -7.52
N LEU A 348 5.48 -41.92 -7.33
CA LEU A 348 5.70 -40.52 -7.67
C LEU A 348 6.38 -40.50 -9.04
N ASN A 349 5.59 -40.27 -10.08
CA ASN A 349 6.09 -40.30 -11.45
C ASN A 349 7.10 -39.18 -11.69
N GLU A 350 7.79 -39.24 -12.83
CA GLU A 350 8.73 -38.21 -13.23
C GLU A 350 8.08 -36.81 -13.16
N GLY A 351 8.71 -35.94 -12.40
CA GLY A 351 8.31 -34.57 -12.14
C GLY A 351 9.44 -33.58 -12.45
N LYS A 352 9.10 -32.30 -12.37
CA LYS A 352 9.99 -31.19 -12.65
C LYS A 352 10.50 -30.55 -11.36
N ILE A 353 11.69 -29.98 -11.44
CA ILE A 353 12.23 -29.07 -10.43
C ILE A 353 12.03 -27.64 -10.94
N SER A 354 11.53 -26.75 -10.09
CA SER A 354 11.28 -25.34 -10.43
C SER A 354 11.82 -24.41 -9.34
N VAL A 355 12.04 -23.15 -9.70
CA VAL A 355 12.33 -22.09 -8.72
C VAL A 355 11.14 -21.15 -8.71
N ASP A 356 10.40 -21.16 -7.60
CA ASP A 356 9.18 -20.39 -7.43
C ASP A 356 9.37 -19.46 -6.22
N ASN A 357 9.25 -18.14 -6.44
CA ASN A 357 9.50 -17.11 -5.42
C ASN A 357 10.88 -17.25 -4.73
N GLY A 358 11.90 -17.65 -5.49
CA GLY A 358 13.27 -17.82 -4.99
C GLY A 358 13.52 -19.11 -4.21
N VAL A 359 12.53 -20.00 -4.09
CA VAL A 359 12.67 -21.31 -3.42
C VAL A 359 12.73 -22.41 -4.46
N VAL A 360 13.65 -23.37 -4.29
CA VAL A 360 13.77 -24.53 -5.15
C VAL A 360 12.74 -25.59 -4.74
N GLY A 361 11.74 -25.79 -5.59
CA GLY A 361 10.64 -26.71 -5.42
C GLY A 361 10.63 -27.83 -6.45
N PHE A 362 9.71 -28.77 -6.28
CA PHE A 362 9.44 -29.81 -7.25
C PHE A 362 7.97 -30.23 -7.26
N SER A 363 7.52 -30.77 -8.39
CA SER A 363 6.16 -31.28 -8.54
C SER A 363 6.05 -32.30 -9.67
N GLY A 364 5.07 -33.19 -9.59
CA GLY A 364 4.78 -34.19 -10.62
C GLY A 364 3.44 -34.89 -10.41
N SER A 365 3.14 -35.84 -11.29
CA SER A 365 1.96 -36.72 -11.15
C SER A 365 2.26 -37.89 -10.23
N ALA A 366 1.23 -38.40 -9.56
CA ALA A 366 1.34 -39.55 -8.68
C ALA A 366 0.26 -40.59 -9.00
N LYS A 367 0.59 -41.86 -8.81
CA LYS A 367 -0.34 -42.97 -8.96
C LYS A 367 -0.50 -43.71 -7.64
N PHE A 368 -1.74 -43.81 -7.17
CA PHE A 368 -2.07 -44.33 -5.84
C PHE A 368 -2.54 -45.76 -5.96
N GLY A 369 -1.64 -46.72 -5.74
CA GLY A 369 -1.86 -48.15 -5.98
C GLY A 369 -3.00 -48.75 -5.14
N ALA A 370 -2.67 -49.66 -4.22
CA ALA A 370 -3.70 -50.34 -3.41
C ALA A 370 -4.48 -49.39 -2.48
N ILE A 371 -3.94 -48.20 -2.18
CA ILE A 371 -4.51 -47.29 -1.18
C ILE A 371 -5.71 -46.48 -1.70
N ALA A 372 -5.83 -46.32 -3.03
CA ALA A 372 -6.91 -45.58 -3.67
C ALA A 372 -7.28 -46.16 -5.04
N SER A 373 -7.25 -47.48 -5.19
CA SER A 373 -7.71 -48.19 -6.40
C SER A 373 -7.03 -47.72 -7.70
N ASN A 374 -5.71 -47.48 -7.66
CA ASN A 374 -4.93 -46.93 -8.78
C ASN A 374 -5.37 -45.53 -9.24
N ALA A 375 -5.95 -44.73 -8.34
CA ALA A 375 -6.31 -43.34 -8.64
C ALA A 375 -5.10 -42.51 -9.05
N GLU A 376 -5.33 -41.58 -9.97
CA GLU A 376 -4.37 -40.57 -10.36
C GLU A 376 -4.38 -39.40 -9.37
N GLY A 377 -3.24 -38.74 -9.25
CA GLY A 377 -3.04 -37.62 -8.35
C GLY A 377 -1.79 -36.83 -8.65
N THR A 378 -1.37 -36.04 -7.68
CA THR A 378 -0.19 -35.17 -7.81
C THR A 378 0.64 -35.20 -6.53
N TYR A 379 1.90 -34.79 -6.67
CA TYR A 379 2.78 -34.50 -5.55
C TYR A 379 3.52 -33.20 -5.79
N LYS A 380 3.90 -32.55 -4.69
CA LYS A 380 4.72 -31.34 -4.69
C LYS A 380 5.55 -31.27 -3.42
N GLY A 381 6.65 -30.54 -3.46
CA GLY A 381 7.52 -30.35 -2.31
C GLY A 381 8.61 -29.33 -2.55
N VAL A 382 9.47 -29.18 -1.56
CA VAL A 382 10.62 -28.25 -1.57
C VAL A 382 11.88 -28.94 -1.09
N PHE A 383 13.03 -28.45 -1.56
CA PHE A 383 14.33 -28.79 -1.01
C PHE A 383 14.61 -27.90 0.20
N VAL A 384 15.21 -28.48 1.23
CA VAL A 384 15.52 -27.83 2.50
C VAL A 384 16.97 -28.07 2.87
N GLY A 385 17.59 -27.04 3.44
CA GLY A 385 18.99 -26.95 3.77
C GLY A 385 19.79 -26.25 2.66
N LYS A 386 20.95 -25.68 3.03
CA LYS A 386 21.77 -24.88 2.13
C LYS A 386 22.29 -25.68 0.93
N ASN A 387 22.47 -26.99 1.08
CA ASN A 387 22.96 -27.90 0.05
C ASN A 387 21.88 -28.91 -0.38
N ALA A 388 20.60 -28.57 -0.20
CA ALA A 388 19.47 -29.46 -0.45
C ALA A 388 19.61 -30.81 0.27
N GLU A 389 19.97 -30.79 1.55
CA GLU A 389 20.19 -31.97 2.39
C GLU A 389 18.91 -32.78 2.63
N GLU A 390 17.76 -32.10 2.59
CA GLU A 390 16.45 -32.66 2.89
C GLU A 390 15.41 -32.29 1.82
N VAL A 391 14.36 -33.09 1.75
CA VAL A 391 13.12 -32.79 1.02
C VAL A 391 11.92 -32.99 1.93
N ILE A 392 10.91 -32.15 1.72
CA ILE A 392 9.59 -32.30 2.32
C ILE A 392 8.53 -32.01 1.27
N GLY A 393 7.38 -32.68 1.37
CA GLY A 393 6.29 -32.44 0.44
C GLY A 393 5.01 -33.17 0.79
N THR A 394 4.01 -32.95 -0.05
CA THR A 394 2.68 -33.57 0.06
C THR A 394 2.31 -34.26 -1.25
N PHE A 395 1.36 -35.18 -1.14
CA PHE A 395 0.76 -35.87 -2.26
C PHE A 395 -0.72 -36.09 -2.00
N GLU A 396 -1.52 -36.07 -3.06
CA GLU A 396 -2.96 -36.29 -2.99
C GLU A 396 -3.51 -36.85 -4.30
N THR A 397 -4.61 -37.59 -4.20
CA THR A 397 -5.41 -37.99 -5.36
C THR A 397 -6.13 -36.78 -5.95
N ASN A 398 -6.39 -36.78 -7.25
CA ASN A 398 -7.22 -35.76 -7.90
C ASN A 398 -8.70 -35.84 -7.47
N SER A 399 -9.13 -37.01 -6.98
CA SER A 399 -10.46 -37.23 -6.45
C SER A 399 -10.58 -36.72 -5.01
N THR A 400 -11.68 -36.01 -4.74
CA THR A 400 -12.10 -35.64 -3.38
C THR A 400 -13.16 -36.60 -2.83
N GLU A 401 -13.65 -37.55 -3.62
CA GLU A 401 -14.64 -38.53 -3.18
C GLU A 401 -14.06 -39.44 -2.10
N LYS A 402 -14.81 -39.65 -1.02
CA LYS A 402 -14.33 -40.46 0.12
C LYS A 402 -13.84 -41.86 -0.28
N ALA A 403 -14.44 -42.49 -1.30
CA ALA A 403 -14.07 -43.84 -1.70
C ALA A 403 -12.70 -43.95 -2.38
N SER A 404 -12.26 -42.89 -3.06
CA SER A 404 -11.07 -42.84 -3.93
C SER A 404 -10.08 -41.75 -3.55
N SER A 405 -10.37 -40.98 -2.50
CA SER A 405 -9.47 -39.95 -1.99
C SER A 405 -8.35 -40.53 -1.14
N ALA A 406 -7.15 -40.02 -1.32
CA ALA A 406 -6.04 -40.22 -0.40
C ALA A 406 -5.16 -38.98 -0.40
N GLN A 407 -4.55 -38.71 0.74
CA GLN A 407 -3.62 -37.61 0.88
C GLN A 407 -2.57 -37.92 1.95
N GLY A 408 -1.39 -37.32 1.81
CA GLY A 408 -0.28 -37.56 2.69
C GLY A 408 0.81 -36.51 2.62
N ALA A 409 1.77 -36.64 3.53
CA ALA A 409 3.01 -35.88 3.54
C ALA A 409 4.21 -36.83 3.61
N PHE A 410 5.34 -36.39 3.10
CA PHE A 410 6.61 -37.10 3.16
C PHE A 410 7.75 -36.17 3.55
N ALA A 411 8.80 -36.79 4.07
CA ALA A 411 10.06 -36.17 4.42
C ALA A 411 11.17 -37.17 4.14
N GLY A 412 12.27 -36.72 3.53
CA GLY A 412 13.43 -37.54 3.27
C GLY A 412 14.73 -36.75 3.30
N LYS A 413 15.80 -37.43 3.68
CA LYS A 413 17.16 -36.89 3.72
C LYS A 413 18.03 -37.62 2.70
N LYS A 414 18.99 -36.88 2.14
CA LYS A 414 19.96 -37.36 1.16
C LYS A 414 20.81 -38.53 1.68
#